data_AF-A0A9X8C1N8-F1
#
_entry.id   AF-A0A9X8C1N8-F1
#
_cell.length_a   1.000
_cell.length_b   1.000
_cell.length_c   1.000
_cell.angle_alpha   90.00
_cell.angle_beta   90.00
_cell.angle_gamma   90.00
#
_symmetry.space_group_name_H-M   'P 1'
#
loop_
_entity.id
_entity.type
_entity.pdbx_description
1 polymer ?
#
loop_
_entity_poly.entity_id
_entity_poly.type
_entity_poly.pdbx_seq_one_letter_code
_entity_poly.pdbx_strand_id
1 'polypeptide(L)'
;MNRFVRYWYQLMIEHDISFVHKRNLSLANKLVLTALMSALATMFQAAGNLIPGIGLLISPFSTLPIFFAILYSIREGILSYILTIFLLFIIEPSELIVFPFTTGLLGLALGLAFLKFKRRIWIVSFSATCLLIGIMIVLDVFRYLVLLFIQLWT
;
A
#
# COMPACT_ATOMS: atom_id res chain seq x y z
N MET A 1 0.58 26.54 -23.75
CA MET A 1 0.96 25.37 -22.94
C MET A 1 -0.30 24.62 -22.51
N ASN A 2 -0.49 23.38 -22.97
CA ASN A 2 -1.75 22.64 -22.83
C ASN A 2 -2.12 22.39 -21.36
N ARG A 3 -3.41 22.50 -21.00
CA ARG A 3 -3.95 22.23 -19.65
C ARG A 3 -3.44 20.92 -19.06
N PHE A 4 -3.27 19.89 -19.90
CA PHE A 4 -2.70 18.60 -19.53
C PHE A 4 -1.29 18.69 -18.97
N VAL A 5 -0.38 19.41 -19.64
CA VAL A 5 1.02 19.55 -19.20
C VAL A 5 1.07 20.31 -17.87
N ARG A 6 0.21 21.32 -17.71
CA ARG A 6 0.12 22.10 -16.47
C ARG A 6 -0.34 21.27 -15.28
N TYR A 7 -1.26 20.32 -15.49
CA TYR A 7 -1.74 19.41 -14.46
C TYR A 7 -0.64 18.47 -13.95
N TRP A 8 0.22 17.94 -14.83
CA TRP A 8 1.34 17.07 -14.45
C TRP A 8 2.50 17.83 -13.79
N TYR A 9 2.66 19.11 -14.13
CA TYR A 9 3.67 20.00 -13.54
C TYR A 9 3.18 20.76 -12.31
N GLN A 10 1.89 20.69 -11.99
CA GLN A 10 1.32 21.39 -10.84
C GLN A 10 1.96 20.87 -9.56
N LEU A 11 2.47 21.79 -8.73
CA LEU A 11 2.84 21.47 -7.37
C LEU A 11 1.58 21.00 -6.65
N MET A 12 1.67 19.84 -6.01
CA MET A 12 0.54 19.29 -5.26
C MET A 12 0.37 19.99 -3.91
N ILE A 13 1.39 20.76 -3.47
CA ILE A 13 1.43 21.40 -2.16
C ILE A 13 2.02 22.81 -2.27
N GLU A 14 1.16 23.81 -2.12
CA GLU A 14 1.52 25.18 -1.72
C GLU A 14 0.96 25.52 -0.32
N HIS A 15 0.17 24.65 0.31
CA HIS A 15 -0.44 24.95 1.61
C HIS A 15 -0.46 23.72 2.55
N ASP A 16 0.28 23.85 3.67
CA ASP A 16 0.03 23.20 4.97
C ASP A 16 -0.03 21.67 5.12
N ILE A 17 1.08 21.00 4.83
CA ILE A 17 1.44 19.74 5.55
C ILE A 17 1.68 19.97 7.06
N SER A 18 1.69 21.23 7.52
CA SER A 18 1.77 21.61 8.93
C SER A 18 0.47 21.30 9.71
N PHE A 19 -0.70 21.26 9.04
CA PHE A 19 -1.99 21.04 9.71
C PHE A 19 -2.24 19.59 10.11
N VAL A 20 -1.77 18.63 9.30
CA VAL A 20 -1.97 17.20 9.60
C VAL A 20 -1.01 16.73 10.70
N HIS A 21 0.19 17.32 10.78
CA HIS A 21 1.15 17.02 11.84
C HIS A 21 0.74 17.56 13.23
N LYS A 22 -0.12 18.57 13.29
CA LYS A 22 -0.43 19.34 14.52
C LYS A 22 -1.79 19.01 15.13
N ARG A 23 -2.39 17.86 14.82
CA ARG A 23 -3.58 17.42 15.55
C ARG A 23 -3.14 16.57 16.75
N ASN A 24 -3.13 17.17 17.93
CA ASN A 24 -2.93 16.49 19.22
C ASN A 24 -4.11 15.54 19.50
N LEU A 25 -4.20 14.44 18.75
CA LEU A 25 -5.08 13.35 19.11
C LEU A 25 -4.46 12.55 20.25
N SER A 26 -5.32 12.18 21.21
CA SER A 26 -4.99 11.21 22.26
C SER A 26 -4.36 9.97 21.63
N LEU A 27 -3.38 9.39 22.33
CA LEU A 27 -2.70 8.16 21.93
C LEU A 27 -3.71 7.05 21.60
N ALA A 28 -4.81 6.98 22.36
CA ALA A 28 -5.91 6.05 22.11
C ALA A 28 -6.52 6.22 20.71
N ASN A 29 -6.78 7.46 20.27
CA ASN A 29 -7.40 7.71 18.97
C ASN A 29 -6.45 7.37 17.81
N LYS A 30 -5.14 7.54 18.00
CA LYS A 30 -4.13 7.14 17.00
C LYS A 30 -4.14 5.61 16.84
N LEU A 31 -4.12 4.88 17.95
CA LEU A 31 -4.19 3.41 17.94
C LEU A 31 -5.48 2.91 17.28
N VAL A 32 -6.63 3.49 17.62
CA VAL A 32 -7.92 3.11 17.03
C VAL A 32 -7.92 3.36 15.52
N LEU A 33 -7.38 4.49 15.07
CA LEU A 33 -7.28 4.79 13.64
C LEU A 33 -6.36 3.81 12.92
N THR A 34 -5.20 3.51 13.50
CA THR A 34 -4.23 2.53 12.96
C THR A 34 -4.84 1.14 12.87
N ALA A 35 -5.54 0.69 13.91
CA ALA A 35 -6.25 -0.58 13.93
C ALA A 35 -7.37 -0.63 12.87
N LEU A 36 -8.16 0.45 12.75
CA LEU A 36 -9.23 0.54 11.77
C LEU A 36 -8.68 0.49 10.32
N MET A 37 -7.64 1.26 10.03
CA MET A 37 -7.01 1.28 8.71
C MET A 37 -6.39 -0.08 8.36
N SER A 38 -5.76 -0.74 9.35
CA SER A 38 -5.19 -2.07 9.15
C SER A 38 -6.26 -3.14 8.94
N ALA A 39 -7.37 -3.08 9.68
CA ALA A 39 -8.51 -3.97 9.48
C ALA A 39 -9.11 -3.82 8.08
N LEU A 40 -9.32 -2.58 7.62
CA LEU A 40 -9.80 -2.30 6.26
C LEU A 40 -8.82 -2.78 5.19
N ALA A 41 -7.51 -2.56 5.37
CA ALA A 41 -6.48 -3.05 4.46
C ALA A 41 -6.51 -4.58 4.37
N THR A 42 -6.62 -5.25 5.52
CA THR A 42 -6.72 -6.70 5.61
C THR A 42 -7.97 -7.22 4.89
N MET A 43 -9.14 -6.61 5.12
CA MET A 43 -10.39 -7.02 4.48
C MET A 43 -10.34 -6.89 2.96
N PHE A 44 -9.80 -5.78 2.45
CA PHE A 44 -9.67 -5.59 1.01
C PHE A 44 -8.65 -6.54 0.41
N GLN A 45 -7.52 -6.76 1.09
CA GLN A 45 -6.51 -7.69 0.59
C GLN A 45 -7.04 -9.12 0.57
N ALA A 46 -7.66 -9.58 1.66
CA ALA A 46 -8.21 -10.93 1.77
C ALA A 46 -9.38 -11.19 0.80
N ALA A 47 -10.07 -10.13 0.36
CA ALA A 47 -11.08 -10.27 -0.69
C ALA A 47 -10.50 -10.88 -1.99
N GLY A 48 -9.20 -10.66 -2.26
CA GLY A 48 -8.48 -11.18 -3.43
C GLY A 48 -8.68 -12.67 -3.66
N ASN A 49 -8.54 -13.47 -2.61
CA ASN A 49 -8.63 -14.92 -2.67
C ASN A 49 -10.00 -15.45 -2.22
N LEU A 50 -10.67 -14.76 -1.28
CA LEU A 50 -11.99 -15.17 -0.78
C LEU A 50 -13.09 -15.10 -1.85
N ILE A 51 -12.98 -14.17 -2.80
CA ILE A 51 -13.93 -14.01 -3.91
C ILE A 51 -13.16 -14.07 -5.23
N PRO A 52 -12.86 -15.28 -5.76
CA PRO A 52 -12.10 -15.40 -6.99
C PRO A 52 -12.76 -14.64 -8.15
N GLY A 53 -11.96 -13.90 -8.92
CA GLY A 53 -12.43 -13.02 -9.98
C GLY A 53 -12.67 -11.58 -9.51
N ILE A 54 -13.80 -11.30 -8.88
CA ILE A 54 -14.17 -9.92 -8.46
C ILE A 54 -13.25 -9.42 -7.34
N GLY A 55 -12.88 -10.30 -6.41
CA GLY A 55 -11.99 -10.00 -5.29
C GLY A 55 -10.60 -9.53 -5.73
N LEU A 56 -10.08 -10.06 -6.84
CA LEU A 56 -8.81 -9.62 -7.43
C LEU A 56 -8.84 -8.17 -7.94
N LEU A 57 -10.02 -7.67 -8.31
CA LEU A 57 -10.19 -6.25 -8.66
C LEU A 57 -10.31 -5.37 -7.41
N ILE A 58 -10.71 -5.96 -6.28
CA ILE A 58 -10.89 -5.27 -4.99
C ILE A 58 -9.58 -5.23 -4.20
N SER A 59 -8.71 -6.23 -4.31
CA SER A 59 -7.46 -6.31 -3.55
C SER A 59 -6.53 -5.08 -3.70
N PRO A 60 -6.41 -4.42 -4.88
CA PRO A 60 -5.60 -3.22 -5.00
C PRO A 60 -6.11 -2.04 -4.16
N PHE A 61 -7.39 -2.05 -3.74
CA PHE A 61 -7.94 -1.04 -2.85
C PHE A 61 -7.39 -1.12 -1.42
N SER A 62 -6.69 -2.22 -1.04
CA SER A 62 -5.97 -2.29 0.23
C SER A 62 -4.84 -1.25 0.35
N THR A 63 -4.39 -0.70 -0.79
CA THR A 63 -3.43 0.41 -0.84
C THR A 63 -3.99 1.69 -0.23
N LEU A 64 -5.30 1.91 -0.32
CA LEU A 64 -5.94 3.15 0.13
C LEU A 64 -5.91 3.32 1.65
N PRO A 65 -6.33 2.33 2.48
CA PRO A 65 -6.22 2.45 3.94
C PRO A 65 -4.79 2.72 4.42
N ILE A 66 -3.79 2.05 3.82
CA ILE A 66 -2.37 2.27 4.17
C ILE A 66 -1.93 3.68 3.77
N PHE A 67 -2.29 4.13 2.58
CA PHE A 67 -2.02 5.48 2.12
C PHE A 67 -2.64 6.53 3.06
N PHE A 68 -3.91 6.37 3.43
CA PHE A 68 -4.58 7.27 4.38
C PHE A 68 -3.93 7.26 5.76
N ALA A 69 -3.49 6.11 6.26
CA ALA A 69 -2.78 6.01 7.53
C ALA A 69 -1.47 6.82 7.52
N ILE A 70 -0.71 6.78 6.41
CA ILE A 70 0.54 7.54 6.26
C ILE A 70 0.29 9.04 6.13
N LEU A 71 -0.75 9.43 5.37
CA LEU A 71 -1.14 10.84 5.26
C LEU A 71 -1.42 11.43 6.64
N TYR A 72 -2.05 10.67 7.53
CA TYR A 72 -2.31 11.09 8.90
C TYR A 72 -1.02 11.13 9.75
N SER A 73 -0.24 10.06 9.75
CA SER A 73 1.08 10.05 10.39
C SER A 73 1.95 8.94 9.81
N ILE A 74 3.21 9.26 9.50
CA ILE A 74 4.16 8.27 8.98
C ILE A 74 4.33 7.10 9.96
N ARG A 75 4.39 7.37 11.27
CA ARG A 75 4.56 6.32 12.29
C ARG A 75 3.36 5.38 12.33
N GLU A 76 2.15 5.95 12.38
CA GLU A 76 0.90 5.16 12.40
C GLU A 76 0.69 4.41 11.08
N GLY A 77 1.09 4.98 9.94
CA GLY A 77 1.08 4.30 8.65
C GLY A 77 1.97 3.06 8.59
N ILE A 78 3.20 3.15 9.12
CA ILE A 78 4.10 2.00 9.22
C ILE A 78 3.55 0.94 10.19
N LEU A 79 2.98 1.37 11.34
CA LEU A 79 2.34 0.45 12.28
C LEU A 79 1.13 -0.26 11.64
N SER A 80 0.30 0.47 10.89
CA SER A 80 -0.85 -0.09 10.16
C SER A 80 -0.40 -1.13 9.13
N TYR A 81 0.70 -0.87 8.41
CA TYR A 81 1.27 -1.83 7.47
C TYR A 81 1.74 -3.12 8.15
N ILE A 82 2.51 -2.99 9.24
CA ILE A 82 2.99 -4.15 10.01
C ILE A 82 1.80 -4.93 10.60
N LEU A 83 0.83 -4.24 11.18
CA LEU A 83 -0.36 -4.86 11.75
C LEU A 83 -1.16 -5.62 10.69
N THR A 84 -1.28 -5.08 9.48
CA THR A 84 -1.98 -5.73 8.35
C THR A 84 -1.29 -7.02 7.94
N ILE A 85 0.05 -7.05 7.93
CA ILE A 85 0.81 -8.29 7.68
C ILE A 85 0.50 -9.35 8.75
N PHE A 86 0.44 -8.96 10.03
CA PHE A 86 0.08 -9.88 11.11
C PHE A 86 -1.35 -10.40 10.99
N LEU A 87 -2.31 -9.54 10.64
CA LEU A 87 -3.69 -9.98 10.44
C LEU A 87 -3.83 -10.91 9.23
N LEU A 88 -3.17 -10.58 8.11
CA LEU A 88 -3.13 -11.45 6.93
C LEU A 88 -2.45 -12.79 7.23
N PHE A 89 -1.41 -12.82 8.04
CA PHE A 89 -0.78 -14.07 8.47
C PHE A 89 -1.77 -15.01 9.16
N ILE A 90 -2.70 -14.47 9.96
CA ILE A 90 -3.70 -15.23 10.70
C ILE A 90 -4.87 -15.64 9.81
N ILE A 91 -5.37 -14.71 8.99
CA ILE A 91 -6.61 -14.91 8.21
C ILE A 91 -6.32 -15.62 6.90
N GLU A 92 -5.29 -15.17 6.17
CA GLU A 92 -5.04 -15.60 4.81
C GLU A 92 -3.55 -15.57 4.42
N PRO A 93 -2.79 -16.63 4.74
CA PRO A 93 -1.35 -16.65 4.52
C PRO A 93 -0.93 -16.63 3.04
N SER A 94 -1.85 -16.92 2.11
CA SER A 94 -1.63 -16.83 0.66
C SER A 94 -1.29 -15.41 0.20
N GLU A 95 -1.93 -14.40 0.79
CA GLU A 95 -1.73 -12.99 0.43
C GLU A 95 -0.55 -12.36 1.18
N LEU A 96 0.11 -13.10 2.07
CA LEU A 96 1.25 -12.63 2.86
C LEU A 96 2.48 -12.33 2.00
N ILE A 97 2.61 -12.95 0.84
CA ILE A 97 3.70 -12.65 -0.10
C ILE A 97 3.29 -11.50 -1.01
N VAL A 98 2.03 -11.44 -1.42
CA VAL A 98 1.57 -10.41 -2.36
C VAL A 98 1.51 -9.04 -1.68
N PHE A 99 0.90 -8.96 -0.49
CA PHE A 99 0.66 -7.69 0.20
C PHE A 99 1.93 -6.88 0.52
N PRO A 100 2.93 -7.42 1.24
CA PRO A 100 4.08 -6.62 1.65
C PRO A 100 4.96 -6.21 0.48
N PHE A 101 4.96 -6.97 -0.63
CA PHE A 101 5.78 -6.69 -1.80
C PHE A 101 5.06 -5.85 -2.87
N THR A 102 3.73 -5.87 -2.93
CA THR A 102 2.97 -5.16 -3.98
C THR A 102 2.08 -4.05 -3.39
N THR A 103 0.88 -4.39 -2.92
CA THR A 103 -0.17 -3.45 -2.54
C THR A 103 0.19 -2.64 -1.30
N GLY A 104 0.71 -3.29 -0.27
CA GLY A 104 1.19 -2.62 0.94
C GLY A 104 2.42 -1.74 0.67
N LEU A 105 3.39 -2.24 -0.11
CA LEU A 105 4.58 -1.47 -0.48
C LEU A 105 4.24 -0.25 -1.34
N LEU A 106 3.32 -0.41 -2.29
CA LEU A 106 2.80 0.70 -3.10
C LEU A 106 2.08 1.72 -2.23
N GLY A 107 1.23 1.30 -1.29
CA GLY A 107 0.59 2.21 -0.34
C GLY A 107 1.61 3.01 0.49
N LEU A 108 2.67 2.36 0.95
CA LEU A 108 3.79 3.00 1.64
C LEU A 108 4.55 3.98 0.76
N ALA A 109 4.97 3.55 -0.42
CA ALA A 109 5.72 4.36 -1.36
C ALA A 109 4.92 5.57 -1.83
N LEU A 110 3.63 5.39 -2.13
CA LEU A 110 2.72 6.46 -2.53
C LEU A 110 2.54 7.47 -1.38
N GLY A 111 2.29 7.01 -0.16
CA GLY A 111 2.11 7.88 1.01
C GLY A 111 3.36 8.68 1.35
N LEU A 112 4.52 8.02 1.41
CA LEU A 112 5.80 8.67 1.67
C LEU A 112 6.19 9.63 0.55
N ALA A 113 6.00 9.22 -0.70
CA ALA A 113 6.30 10.07 -1.83
C ALA A 113 5.39 11.29 -1.88
N PHE A 114 4.10 11.13 -1.52
CA PHE A 114 3.16 12.24 -1.41
C PHE A 114 3.59 13.27 -0.36
N LEU A 115 4.12 12.82 0.79
CA LEU A 115 4.60 13.72 1.84
C LEU A 115 5.95 14.40 1.49
N LYS A 116 6.83 13.71 0.76
CA LYS A 116 8.21 14.18 0.51
C LYS A 116 8.38 14.93 -0.81
N PHE A 117 7.63 14.58 -1.85
CA PHE A 117 7.81 15.15 -3.19
C PHE A 117 6.75 16.21 -3.50
N LYS A 118 7.22 17.35 -4.00
CA LYS A 118 6.37 18.50 -4.32
C LYS A 118 5.58 18.36 -5.63
N ARG A 119 5.96 17.40 -6.50
CA ARG A 119 5.50 17.34 -7.89
C ARG A 119 4.94 15.96 -8.24
N ARG A 120 3.73 15.94 -8.78
CA ARG A 120 2.92 14.73 -9.00
C ARG A 120 3.61 13.66 -9.87
N ILE A 121 4.32 14.10 -10.92
CA ILE A 121 5.02 13.17 -11.83
C ILE A 121 6.06 12.31 -11.09
N TRP A 122 6.74 12.87 -10.09
CA TRP A 122 7.75 12.16 -9.31
C TRP A 122 7.13 11.17 -8.34
N ILE A 123 5.99 11.53 -7.73
CA ILE A 123 5.23 10.65 -6.83
C ILE A 123 4.79 9.40 -7.60
N VAL A 124 4.17 9.60 -8.76
CA VAL A 124 3.66 8.49 -9.58
C VAL A 124 4.81 7.64 -10.11
N SER A 125 5.90 8.25 -10.60
CA SER A 125 7.02 7.50 -11.15
C SER A 125 7.75 6.68 -10.08
N PHE A 126 7.96 7.24 -8.90
CA PHE A 126 8.58 6.52 -7.78
C PHE A 126 7.73 5.33 -7.32
N SER A 127 6.42 5.58 -7.14
CA SER A 127 5.47 4.54 -6.70
C SER A 127 5.32 3.43 -7.76
N ALA A 128 5.28 3.80 -9.04
CA ALA A 128 5.22 2.85 -10.15
C ALA A 128 6.49 1.99 -10.25
N THR A 129 7.67 2.60 -10.08
CA THR A 129 8.94 1.86 -10.08
C THR A 129 9.01 0.88 -8.91
N CYS A 130 8.59 1.33 -7.73
CA CYS A 130 8.51 0.50 -6.52
C CYS A 130 7.57 -0.70 -6.71
N LEU A 131 6.38 -0.46 -7.26
CA LEU A 131 5.41 -1.51 -7.58
C LEU A 131 5.95 -2.49 -8.64
N LEU A 132 6.59 -1.98 -9.68
CA LEU A 132 7.17 -2.80 -10.74
C LEU A 132 8.24 -3.74 -10.17
N ILE A 133 9.13 -3.23 -9.32
CA ILE A 133 10.13 -4.04 -8.62
C ILE A 133 9.44 -5.09 -7.73
N GLY A 134 8.42 -4.69 -6.97
CA GLY A 134 7.66 -5.59 -6.11
C GLY A 134 7.01 -6.74 -6.85
N ILE A 135 6.37 -6.46 -7.99
CA ILE A 135 5.74 -7.48 -8.84
C ILE A 135 6.79 -8.40 -9.46
N MET A 136 7.92 -7.87 -9.92
CA MET A 136 9.01 -8.69 -10.47
C MET A 136 9.52 -9.69 -9.43
N ILE A 137 9.74 -9.25 -8.18
CA ILE A 137 10.15 -10.12 -7.08
C ILE A 137 9.11 -11.21 -6.82
N VAL A 138 7.82 -10.86 -6.75
CA VAL A 138 6.74 -11.82 -6.49
C VAL A 138 6.64 -12.84 -7.62
N LEU A 139 6.73 -12.41 -8.88
CA LEU A 139 6.68 -13.30 -10.04
C LEU A 139 7.87 -14.25 -10.08
N ASP A 140 9.08 -13.80 -9.77
CA ASP A 140 10.26 -14.67 -9.72
C ASP A 140 10.14 -15.72 -8.62
N VAL A 141 9.68 -15.32 -7.43
CA VAL A 141 9.44 -16.24 -6.30
C VAL A 141 8.34 -17.25 -6.63
N PHE A 142 7.20 -16.81 -7.17
CA PHE A 142 6.10 -17.70 -7.52
C PHE A 142 6.47 -18.64 -8.67
N ARG A 143 7.17 -18.15 -9.69
CA ARG A 143 7.61 -18.97 -10.82
C ARG A 143 8.57 -20.06 -10.37
N TYR A 144 9.49 -19.73 -9.46
CA TYR A 144 10.38 -20.70 -8.84
C TYR A 144 9.59 -21.73 -8.01
N LEU A 145 8.60 -21.29 -7.22
CA LEU A 145 7.76 -22.17 -6.40
C LEU A 145 6.96 -23.17 -7.26
N VAL A 146 6.39 -22.71 -8.37
CA VAL A 146 5.62 -23.55 -9.32
C VAL A 146 6.53 -24.55 -10.04
N LEU A 147 7.70 -24.11 -10.52
CA LEU A 147 8.66 -24.99 -11.19
C LEU A 147 9.19 -26.08 -10.24
N LEU A 148 9.51 -25.72 -9.00
CA LEU A 148 9.93 -26.67 -7.95
C LEU A 148 8.84 -27.71 -7.68
N PHE A 149 7.58 -27.28 -7.59
CA PHE A 149 6.45 -28.18 -7.31
C PHE A 149 6.23 -29.21 -8.42
N ILE A 150 6.39 -28.81 -9.68
CA ILE A 150 6.28 -29.70 -10.85
C ILE A 150 7.44 -30.72 -10.87
N GLN A 151 8.67 -30.29 -10.59
CA GLN A 151 9.84 -31.20 -10.56
C GLN A 151 9.83 -32.19 -9.40
N LEU A 152 9.15 -31.88 -8.29
CA LEU A 152 9.00 -32.81 -7.15
C LEU A 152 7.97 -33.93 -7.41
N TRP A 153 7.15 -33.82 -8.46
CA TRP A 153 6.08 -34.76 -8.82
C TRP A 153 6.33 -35.53 -10.14
N THR A 154 7.52 -35.37 -10.74
CA THR A 154 8.00 -36.12 -11.92
C THR A 154 9.27 -36.88 -11.58
#